data_AF-A0A8H7NZ23-F1
#
_entry.id   AF-A0A8H7NZ23-F1
#
_cell.length_a   1.000
_cell.length_b   1.000
_cell.length_c   1.000
_cell.angle_alpha   90.00
_cell.angle_beta   90.00
_cell.angle_gamma   90.00
#
_symmetry.space_group_name_H-M   'P 1'
#
loop_
_entity.id
_entity.type
_entity.pdbx_description
1 polymer ?
#
loop_
_entity_poly.entity_id
_entity_poly.type
_entity_poly.pdbx_seq_one_letter_code
_entity_poly.pdbx_strand_id
1 'polypeptide(L)'
;MGGSDDTAISLPDVTRREFDCLLDFLYNRVFDDNDAVSLEEWTTLLDVSTRLRFSKIRTRAVREITAQRQSLSAVEIIVLAIRHDVSGWLAQAYADLCRRPYPLDELEAERLGARITARVGRARENILEETYRTTWQKRYGSRYTPPDAPDEELISRVVNDVFWPGDASHSTM
;
A
#
# COMPACT_ATOMS: atom_id res chain seq x y z
N MET A 1 -5.26 -26.37 -32.32
CA MET A 1 -4.50 -26.17 -31.07
C MET A 1 -3.07 -25.86 -31.48
N GLY A 2 -2.49 -24.79 -30.94
CA GLY A 2 -1.29 -24.11 -31.43
C GLY A 2 -0.11 -25.03 -31.77
N GLY A 3 0.11 -25.29 -33.06
CA GLY A 3 1.17 -26.19 -33.56
C GLY A 3 2.08 -25.54 -34.61
N SER A 4 1.71 -24.34 -35.07
CA SER A 4 2.48 -23.52 -36.00
C SER A 4 2.50 -22.07 -35.50
N ASP A 5 3.52 -21.31 -35.87
CA ASP A 5 3.68 -19.90 -35.48
C ASP A 5 2.45 -19.04 -35.86
N ASP A 6 1.73 -19.42 -36.91
CA ASP A 6 0.46 -18.79 -37.35
C ASP A 6 -0.71 -18.95 -36.37
N THR A 7 -0.57 -19.81 -35.35
CA THR A 7 -1.57 -20.09 -34.32
C THR A 7 -1.10 -19.72 -32.91
N ALA A 8 0.02 -19.01 -32.80
CA ALA A 8 0.58 -18.57 -31.53
C ALA A 8 -0.27 -17.48 -30.86
N ILE A 9 -0.43 -17.56 -29.54
CA ILE A 9 -1.10 -16.54 -28.74
C ILE A 9 -0.08 -15.46 -28.39
N SER A 10 -0.19 -14.28 -29.02
CA SER A 10 0.64 -13.13 -28.63
C SER A 10 0.15 -12.52 -27.31
N LEU A 11 1.09 -12.34 -26.38
CA LEU A 11 0.90 -11.63 -25.12
C LEU A 11 1.68 -10.31 -25.17
N PRO A 12 1.15 -9.25 -25.78
CA PRO A 12 1.90 -7.99 -25.99
C PRO A 12 2.20 -7.26 -24.66
N ASP A 13 1.36 -7.46 -23.65
CA ASP A 13 1.43 -6.73 -22.38
C ASP A 13 2.21 -7.46 -21.28
N VAL A 14 2.92 -8.54 -21.62
CA VAL A 14 3.71 -9.33 -20.67
C VAL A 14 5.11 -9.54 -21.23
N THR A 15 6.11 -9.15 -20.46
CA THR A 15 7.51 -9.38 -20.85
C THR A 15 7.87 -10.86 -20.70
N ARG A 16 8.89 -11.31 -21.44
CA ARG A 16 9.37 -12.69 -21.35
C ARG A 16 9.75 -13.08 -19.90
N ARG A 17 10.47 -12.20 -19.19
CA ARG A 17 10.90 -12.43 -17.79
C ARG A 17 9.70 -12.64 -16.86
N GLU A 18 8.68 -11.81 -17.02
CA GLU A 18 7.44 -11.88 -16.26
C GLU A 18 6.68 -13.19 -16.49
N PHE A 19 6.62 -13.62 -17.74
CA PHE A 19 5.97 -14.89 -18.09
C PHE A 19 6.78 -16.10 -17.61
N ASP A 20 8.10 -16.08 -17.77
CA ASP A 20 8.99 -17.13 -17.28
C ASP A 20 8.87 -17.27 -15.74
N CYS A 21 8.79 -16.15 -15.01
CA CYS A 21 8.55 -16.14 -13.57
C CYS A 21 7.19 -16.78 -13.19
N LEU A 22 6.13 -16.46 -13.95
CA LEU A 22 4.82 -17.07 -13.75
C LEU A 22 4.85 -18.59 -13.98
N LEU A 23 5.51 -19.04 -15.06
CA LEU A 23 5.61 -20.46 -15.39
C LEU A 23 6.45 -21.21 -14.34
N ASP A 24 7.60 -20.65 -13.95
CA ASP A 24 8.43 -21.24 -12.89
C ASP A 24 7.63 -21.41 -11.60
N PHE A 25 6.88 -20.38 -11.22
CA PHE A 25 5.98 -20.46 -10.07
C PHE A 25 4.95 -21.57 -10.23
N LEU A 26 4.24 -21.61 -11.36
CA LEU A 26 3.17 -22.57 -11.65
C LEU A 26 3.65 -24.03 -11.64
N TYR A 27 4.79 -24.30 -12.26
CA TYR A 27 5.26 -25.67 -12.48
C TYR A 27 6.14 -26.18 -11.35
N ASN A 28 6.94 -25.31 -10.72
CA ASN A 28 7.95 -25.73 -9.76
C ASN A 28 7.60 -25.35 -8.31
N ARG A 29 6.81 -24.30 -8.08
CA ARG A 29 6.69 -23.69 -6.73
C ARG A 29 5.26 -23.61 -6.19
N VAL A 30 4.24 -23.99 -6.95
CA VAL A 30 2.85 -23.99 -6.45
C VAL A 30 2.69 -24.93 -5.25
N PHE A 31 3.46 -26.02 -5.19
CA PHE A 31 3.33 -27.08 -4.19
C PHE A 31 4.51 -27.18 -3.20
N ASP A 32 5.61 -26.49 -3.46
CA ASP A 32 6.77 -26.45 -2.55
C ASP A 32 6.75 -25.16 -1.72
N ASP A 33 6.50 -25.31 -0.41
CA ASP A 33 6.58 -24.20 0.55
C ASP A 33 8.02 -23.89 0.99
N ASN A 34 9.02 -24.63 0.48
CA ASN A 34 10.41 -24.55 0.92
C ASN A 34 11.27 -23.51 0.18
N ASP A 35 10.87 -23.07 -1.01
CA ASP A 35 11.62 -22.05 -1.75
C ASP A 35 11.12 -20.65 -1.39
N ALA A 36 11.94 -19.93 -0.63
CA ALA A 36 11.68 -18.54 -0.26
C ALA A 36 11.66 -17.64 -1.51
N VAL A 37 10.46 -17.38 -2.04
CA VAL A 37 10.24 -16.41 -3.11
C VAL A 37 10.46 -15.01 -2.57
N SER A 38 11.28 -14.23 -3.27
CA SER A 38 11.62 -12.86 -2.91
C SER A 38 10.43 -11.90 -3.10
N LEU A 39 10.48 -10.75 -2.44
CA LEU A 39 9.45 -9.73 -2.54
C LEU A 39 9.33 -9.13 -3.97
N GLU A 40 10.45 -9.03 -4.70
CA GLU A 40 10.46 -8.59 -6.10
C GLU A 40 9.73 -9.61 -6.99
N GLU A 41 9.99 -10.91 -6.79
CA GLU A 41 9.29 -11.98 -7.51
C GLU A 41 7.79 -11.98 -7.17
N TRP A 42 7.41 -11.80 -5.89
CA TRP A 42 6.00 -11.67 -5.53
C TRP A 42 5.32 -10.47 -6.17
N THR A 43 6.02 -9.34 -6.27
CA THR A 43 5.52 -8.14 -6.96
C THR A 43 5.32 -8.43 -8.45
N THR A 44 6.29 -9.09 -9.08
CA THR A 44 6.21 -9.52 -10.48
C THR A 44 5.04 -10.50 -10.69
N LEU A 45 4.87 -11.48 -9.81
CA LEU A 45 3.75 -12.42 -9.84
C LEU A 45 2.41 -11.71 -9.65
N LEU A 46 2.33 -10.70 -8.78
CA LEU A 46 1.13 -9.89 -8.62
C LEU A 46 0.79 -9.12 -9.90
N ASP A 47 1.77 -8.46 -10.52
CA ASP A 47 1.62 -7.73 -11.79
C ASP A 47 1.11 -8.64 -12.92
N VAL A 48 1.76 -9.80 -13.12
CA VAL A 48 1.42 -10.73 -14.20
C VAL A 48 0.09 -11.43 -13.95
N SER A 49 -0.13 -11.92 -12.73
CA SER A 49 -1.38 -12.61 -12.39
C SER A 49 -2.60 -11.68 -12.46
N THR A 50 -2.42 -10.38 -12.16
CA THR A 50 -3.49 -9.39 -12.32
C THR A 50 -3.81 -9.15 -13.80
N ARG A 51 -2.79 -8.94 -14.66
CA ARG A 51 -2.99 -8.72 -16.10
C ARG A 51 -3.62 -9.92 -16.80
N LEU A 52 -3.11 -11.13 -16.52
CA LEU A 52 -3.58 -12.37 -17.12
C LEU A 52 -4.81 -12.99 -16.40
N ARG A 53 -5.33 -12.34 -15.35
CA ARG A 53 -6.52 -12.75 -14.58
C ARG A 53 -6.39 -14.11 -13.86
N PHE A 54 -5.19 -14.47 -13.41
CA PHE A 54 -4.96 -15.64 -12.55
C PHE A 54 -5.32 -15.33 -11.09
N SER A 55 -6.60 -15.42 -10.75
CA SER A 55 -7.14 -15.05 -9.42
C SER A 55 -6.46 -15.75 -8.25
N LYS A 56 -6.21 -17.06 -8.33
CA LYS A 56 -5.55 -17.82 -7.24
C LYS A 56 -4.13 -17.36 -6.97
N ILE A 57 -3.36 -17.11 -8.03
CA ILE A 57 -1.97 -16.63 -7.93
C ILE A 57 -1.96 -15.21 -7.36
N ARG A 58 -2.86 -14.34 -7.86
CA ARG A 58 -3.04 -12.99 -7.33
C ARG A 58 -3.32 -13.01 -5.83
N THR A 59 -4.26 -13.84 -5.37
CA THR A 59 -4.59 -13.96 -3.95
C THR A 59 -3.40 -14.43 -3.12
N ARG A 60 -2.62 -15.41 -3.62
CA ARG A 60 -1.40 -15.86 -2.94
C ARG A 60 -0.35 -14.76 -2.88
N ALA A 61 -0.08 -14.07 -3.98
CA ALA A 61 0.88 -12.97 -4.02
C ALA A 61 0.50 -11.83 -3.05
N VAL A 62 -0.78 -11.43 -3.01
CA VAL A 62 -1.29 -10.44 -2.05
C VAL A 62 -1.04 -10.90 -0.60
N ARG A 63 -1.30 -12.18 -0.29
CA ARG A 63 -1.08 -12.71 1.07
C ARG A 63 0.40 -12.64 1.47
N GLU A 64 1.30 -13.09 0.60
CA GLU A 64 2.74 -13.11 0.90
C GLU A 64 3.33 -11.70 1.00
N ILE A 65 2.93 -10.78 0.11
CA ILE A 65 3.32 -9.36 0.21
C ILE A 65 2.77 -8.74 1.50
N THR A 66 1.55 -9.12 1.92
CA THR A 66 0.98 -8.65 3.19
C THR A 66 1.80 -9.16 4.39
N ALA A 67 2.30 -10.39 4.35
CA ALA A 67 3.16 -10.93 5.41
C ALA A 67 4.52 -10.22 5.49
N GLN A 68 5.05 -9.79 4.34
CA GLN A 68 6.35 -9.12 4.21
C GLN A 68 6.25 -7.58 4.13
N ARG A 69 5.07 -7.01 4.41
CA ARG A 69 4.78 -5.58 4.19
C ARG A 69 5.71 -4.64 4.95
N GLN A 70 6.28 -5.11 6.06
CA GLN A 70 7.20 -4.34 6.91
C GLN A 70 8.53 -4.02 6.19
N SER A 71 8.87 -4.77 5.15
CA SER A 71 10.05 -4.56 4.31
C SER A 71 9.83 -3.52 3.20
N LEU A 72 8.59 -3.08 2.98
CA LEU A 72 8.23 -2.05 2.00
C LEU A 72 8.06 -0.69 2.67
N SER A 73 8.40 0.37 1.94
CA SER A 73 8.02 1.72 2.33
C SER A 73 6.50 1.93 2.20
N ALA A 74 5.94 2.85 3.00
CA ALA A 74 4.53 3.21 2.92
C ALA A 74 4.13 3.68 1.50
N VAL A 75 5.03 4.39 0.82
CA VAL A 75 4.81 4.84 -0.57
C VAL A 75 4.72 3.67 -1.53
N GLU A 76 5.62 2.70 -1.45
CA GLU A 76 5.57 1.48 -2.28
C GLU A 76 4.29 0.69 -2.04
N ILE A 77 3.86 0.56 -0.78
CA ILE A 77 2.60 -0.12 -0.44
C ILE A 77 1.40 0.61 -1.07
N ILE A 78 1.34 1.93 -1.00
CA ILE A 78 0.25 2.72 -1.61
C ILE A 78 0.24 2.53 -3.12
N VAL A 79 1.40 2.63 -3.76
CA VAL A 79 1.52 2.48 -5.23
C VAL A 79 1.07 1.08 -5.66
N LEU A 80 1.54 0.02 -4.99
CA LEU A 80 1.14 -1.35 -5.27
C LEU A 80 -0.35 -1.58 -5.01
N ALA A 81 -0.87 -1.08 -3.90
CA ALA A 81 -2.27 -1.21 -3.53
C ALA A 81 -3.19 -0.58 -4.57
N ILE A 82 -2.87 0.62 -5.06
CA ILE A 82 -3.66 1.31 -6.09
C ILE A 82 -3.55 0.59 -7.44
N ARG A 83 -2.33 0.19 -7.83
CA ARG A 83 -2.09 -0.49 -9.11
C ARG A 83 -2.84 -1.82 -9.20
N HIS A 84 -2.92 -2.57 -8.10
CA HIS A 84 -3.49 -3.93 -8.07
C HIS A 84 -4.88 -4.02 -7.45
N ASP A 85 -5.49 -2.88 -7.14
CA ASP A 85 -6.79 -2.78 -6.48
C ASP A 85 -6.85 -3.60 -5.17
N VAL A 86 -5.91 -3.32 -4.27
CA VAL A 86 -5.79 -3.94 -2.95
C VAL A 86 -6.06 -2.89 -1.87
N SER A 87 -7.32 -2.49 -1.76
CA SER A 87 -7.77 -1.41 -0.86
C SER A 87 -7.41 -1.63 0.62
N GLY A 88 -7.36 -2.89 1.07
CA GLY A 88 -7.04 -3.25 2.46
C GLY A 88 -5.65 -2.83 2.94
N TRP A 89 -4.75 -2.42 2.04
CA TRP A 89 -3.42 -1.91 2.42
C TRP A 89 -3.39 -0.40 2.65
N LEU A 90 -4.35 0.35 2.06
CA LEU A 90 -4.26 1.80 1.93
C LEU A 90 -4.37 2.53 3.26
N ALA A 91 -5.34 2.15 4.11
CA ALA A 91 -5.60 2.86 5.36
C ALA A 91 -4.35 2.88 6.27
N GLN A 92 -3.76 1.72 6.51
CA GLN A 92 -2.54 1.61 7.31
C GLN A 92 -1.36 2.31 6.63
N ALA A 93 -1.19 2.18 5.32
CA ALA A 93 -0.07 2.81 4.62
C ALA A 93 -0.16 4.36 4.67
N TYR A 94 -1.36 4.94 4.56
CA TYR A 94 -1.55 6.38 4.75
C TYR A 94 -1.29 6.81 6.20
N ALA A 95 -1.70 6.01 7.19
CA ALA A 95 -1.38 6.27 8.59
C ALA A 95 0.12 6.26 8.85
N ASP A 96 0.84 5.25 8.33
CA ASP A 96 2.29 5.14 8.43
C ASP A 96 2.99 6.35 7.79
N LEU A 97 2.48 6.82 6.64
CA LEU A 97 3.00 8.00 5.94
C LEU A 97 2.76 9.30 6.74
N CYS A 98 1.62 9.42 7.42
CA CYS A 98 1.30 10.57 8.27
C CYS A 98 2.11 10.56 9.57
N ARG A 99 2.46 9.37 10.09
CA ARG A 99 3.24 9.19 11.33
C ARG A 99 4.72 9.53 11.16
N ARG A 100 5.28 9.39 9.95
CA ARG A 100 6.71 9.63 9.69
C ARG A 100 7.13 11.04 10.11
N PRO A 101 8.30 11.20 10.74
CA PRO A 101 8.76 12.52 11.20
C PRO A 101 9.16 13.45 10.04
N TYR A 102 9.62 12.89 8.93
CA TYR A 102 10.00 13.66 7.74
C TYR A 102 8.81 13.85 6.78
N PRO A 103 8.77 14.98 6.04
CA PRO A 103 7.79 15.22 4.99
C PRO A 103 8.06 14.36 3.74
N LEU A 104 7.08 14.31 2.84
CA LEU A 104 7.25 13.71 1.52
C LEU A 104 8.34 14.44 0.73
N ASP A 105 9.20 13.69 0.05
CA ASP A 105 10.12 14.25 -0.94
C ASP A 105 9.46 14.37 -2.34
N GLU A 106 10.19 14.98 -3.28
CA GLU A 106 9.70 15.21 -4.65
C GLU A 106 9.43 13.89 -5.40
N LEU A 107 10.28 12.88 -5.23
CA LEU A 107 10.15 11.58 -5.90
C LEU A 107 8.98 10.78 -5.34
N GLU A 108 8.76 10.82 -4.03
CA GLU A 108 7.61 10.23 -3.38
C GLU A 108 6.32 10.94 -3.84
N ALA A 109 6.33 12.28 -3.92
CA ALA A 109 5.19 13.04 -4.40
C ALA A 109 4.84 12.74 -5.87
N GLU A 110 5.84 12.56 -6.73
CA GLU A 110 5.66 12.12 -8.12
C GLU A 110 5.04 10.72 -8.20
N ARG A 111 5.53 9.78 -7.40
CA ARG A 111 5.02 8.40 -7.36
C ARG A 111 3.58 8.31 -6.87
N LEU A 112 3.23 9.11 -5.86
CA LEU A 112 1.87 9.15 -5.28
C LEU A 112 0.89 9.95 -6.16
N GLY A 113 1.41 10.93 -6.90
CA GLY A 113 0.62 11.87 -7.69
C GLY A 113 -0.05 12.95 -6.85
N ALA A 114 -0.34 14.08 -7.49
CA ALA A 114 -0.75 15.32 -6.84
C ALA A 114 -1.93 15.18 -5.87
N ARG A 115 -2.95 14.37 -6.22
CA ARG A 115 -4.16 14.20 -5.40
C ARG A 115 -3.85 13.51 -4.08
N ILE A 116 -3.04 12.46 -4.09
CA ILE A 116 -2.70 11.71 -2.87
C ILE A 116 -1.77 12.57 -2.02
N THR A 117 -0.75 13.17 -2.63
CA THR A 117 0.18 14.09 -1.95
C THR A 117 -0.57 15.21 -1.22
N ALA A 118 -1.54 15.87 -1.87
CA ALA A 118 -2.35 16.91 -1.26
C ALA A 118 -3.19 16.39 -0.07
N ARG A 119 -3.76 15.19 -0.18
CA ARG A 119 -4.53 14.56 0.91
C ARG A 119 -3.64 14.20 2.10
N VAL A 120 -2.46 13.64 1.85
CA VAL A 120 -1.47 13.33 2.90
C VAL A 120 -1.03 14.62 3.59
N GLY A 121 -0.75 15.69 2.84
CA GLY A 121 -0.40 17.00 3.39
C GLY A 121 -1.50 17.53 4.33
N ARG A 122 -2.75 17.52 3.87
CA ARG A 122 -3.92 17.90 4.69
C ARG A 122 -4.07 17.05 5.95
N ALA A 123 -3.91 15.73 5.84
CA ALA A 123 -3.99 14.84 6.99
C ALA A 123 -2.92 15.17 8.04
N ARG A 124 -1.68 15.39 7.60
CA ARG A 124 -0.56 15.78 8.50
C ARG A 124 -0.82 17.12 9.16
N GLU A 125 -1.32 18.12 8.43
CA GLU A 125 -1.67 19.42 8.99
C GLU A 125 -2.77 19.31 10.06
N ASN A 126 -3.83 18.56 9.78
CA ASN A 126 -4.91 18.31 10.75
C ASN A 126 -4.40 17.61 12.02
N ILE A 127 -3.54 16.59 11.87
CA ILE A 127 -2.92 15.89 13.01
C ILE A 127 -2.09 16.87 13.85
N LEU A 128 -1.28 17.71 13.19
CA LEU A 128 -0.49 18.72 13.87
C LEU A 128 -1.38 19.72 14.61
N GLU A 129 -2.40 20.28 13.95
CA GLU A 129 -3.31 21.24 14.54
C GLU A 129 -3.99 20.68 15.80
N GLU A 130 -4.48 19.45 15.74
CA GLU A 130 -5.18 18.83 16.86
C GLU A 130 -4.25 18.42 18.01
N THR A 131 -3.03 17.98 17.67
CA THR A 131 -1.97 17.75 18.66
C THR A 131 -1.60 19.06 19.35
N TYR A 132 -1.41 20.15 18.60
CA TYR A 132 -1.20 21.48 19.15
C TYR A 132 -2.39 21.90 20.02
N ARG A 133 -3.63 21.88 19.53
CA ARG A 133 -4.82 22.29 20.29
C ARG A 133 -4.92 21.58 21.65
N THR A 134 -4.71 20.26 21.65
CA THR A 134 -4.73 19.45 22.87
C THR A 134 -3.59 19.80 23.83
N THR A 135 -2.37 20.03 23.30
CA THR A 135 -1.21 20.41 24.11
C THR A 135 -1.34 21.82 24.71
N TRP A 136 -1.92 22.76 23.97
CA TRP A 136 -2.18 24.13 24.46
C TRP A 136 -3.26 24.17 25.55
N GLN A 137 -4.27 23.31 25.51
CA GLN A 137 -5.27 23.20 26.58
C GLN A 137 -4.68 22.70 27.91
N LYS A 138 -3.63 21.84 27.86
CA LYS A 138 -2.95 21.29 29.05
C LYS A 138 -1.99 22.28 29.74
N ARG A 139 -1.77 23.48 29.19
CA ARG A 139 -0.80 24.48 29.68
C ARG A 139 -1.14 25.19 31.00
N TYR A 140 -2.30 24.93 31.61
CA TYR A 140 -2.55 25.42 32.97
C TYR A 140 -1.82 24.55 34.02
N GLY A 141 -0.56 24.93 34.30
CA GLY A 141 0.06 24.66 35.61
C GLY A 141 1.16 23.59 35.71
N SER A 142 1.62 22.94 34.63
CA SER A 142 2.69 21.92 34.75
C SER A 142 3.74 21.99 33.64
N ARG A 143 5.01 21.67 33.98
CA ARG A 143 6.12 21.53 33.03
C ARG A 143 5.85 20.31 32.14
N TYR A 144 5.47 20.56 30.89
CA TYR A 144 5.10 19.54 29.94
C TYR A 144 6.23 19.23 28.95
N THR A 145 6.47 17.94 28.72
CA THR A 145 7.25 17.40 27.61
C THR A 145 6.31 17.01 26.47
N PRO A 146 6.44 17.60 25.26
CA PRO A 146 5.69 17.16 24.09
C PRO A 146 5.91 15.67 23.82
N PRO A 147 4.88 14.89 23.44
CA PRO A 147 5.03 13.52 23.03
C PRO A 147 5.84 13.45 21.74
N ASP A 148 6.71 12.45 21.65
CA ASP A 148 7.60 12.24 20.50
C ASP A 148 6.83 11.89 19.21
N ALA A 149 5.58 11.41 19.33
CA ALA A 149 4.71 11.09 18.20
C ALA A 149 3.23 11.37 18.51
N PRO A 150 2.39 11.70 17.50
CA PRO A 150 0.95 11.83 17.66
C PRO A 150 0.28 10.50 18.01
N ASP A 151 -0.84 10.55 18.72
CA ASP A 151 -1.62 9.38 19.11
C ASP A 151 -2.10 8.58 17.88
N GLU A 152 -1.99 7.25 17.93
CA GLU A 152 -2.34 6.36 16.81
C GLU A 152 -3.82 6.43 16.42
N GLU A 153 -4.70 6.60 17.40
CA GLU A 153 -6.14 6.73 17.19
C GLU A 153 -6.48 8.04 16.46
N LEU A 154 -5.79 9.13 16.81
CA LEU A 154 -5.93 10.42 16.12
C LEU A 154 -5.52 10.31 14.65
N ILE A 155 -4.36 9.70 14.39
CA ILE A 155 -3.85 9.51 13.02
C ILE A 155 -4.87 8.69 12.21
N SER A 156 -5.34 7.57 12.76
CA SER A 156 -6.28 6.68 12.09
C SER A 156 -7.60 7.39 11.77
N ARG A 157 -8.14 8.18 12.72
CA ARG A 157 -9.36 8.96 12.51
C ARG A 157 -9.17 10.00 11.40
N VAL A 158 -8.13 10.84 11.49
CA VAL A 158 -7.88 11.90 10.50
C VAL A 158 -7.64 11.32 9.11
N VAL A 159 -6.93 10.21 9.00
CA VAL A 159 -6.72 9.51 7.71
C VAL A 159 -8.05 9.03 7.15
N ASN A 160 -8.90 8.39 7.94
CA ASN A 160 -10.22 7.96 7.47
C ASN A 160 -11.07 9.16 7.01
N ASP A 161 -11.12 10.26 7.77
CA ASP A 161 -11.88 11.46 7.41
C ASP A 161 -11.40 12.08 6.09
N VAL A 162 -10.09 12.08 5.86
CA VAL A 162 -9.47 12.70 4.67
C VAL A 162 -9.64 11.84 3.42
N PHE A 163 -9.54 10.52 3.54
CA PHE A 163 -9.50 9.60 2.39
C PHE A 163 -10.85 8.91 2.12
N TRP A 164 -11.67 8.69 3.14
CA TRP A 164 -13.00 8.06 3.09
C TRP A 164 -14.06 8.90 3.82
N PRO A 165 -14.37 10.13 3.36
CA PRO A 165 -15.31 11.04 4.02
C PRO A 165 -16.76 10.54 4.09
N GLY A 166 -17.11 9.43 3.41
CA GLY A 166 -18.46 8.87 3.36
C GLY A 166 -18.73 7.68 4.30
N ASP A 167 -17.69 6.96 4.73
CA ASP A 167 -17.87 5.70 5.48
C ASP A 167 -18.12 5.91 6.98
N ALA A 168 -17.86 7.12 7.50
CA ALA A 168 -18.16 7.49 8.89
C ALA A 168 -19.68 7.63 9.19
N SER A 169 -20.54 7.57 8.17
CA SER A 169 -21.98 7.84 8.31
C SER A 169 -22.83 6.62 8.67
N HIS A 170 -22.24 5.43 8.84
CA HIS A 170 -22.99 4.18 9.07
C HIS A 170 -22.88 3.58 10.49
N SER A 171 -22.21 4.24 11.44
CA SER A 171 -22.14 3.77 12.85
C SER A 171 -23.10 4.49 13.79
N THR A 172 -24.28 4.90 13.32
CA THR A 172 -25.39 5.30 14.21
C THR A 172 -26.73 4.98 13.55
N MET A 173 -27.19 3.74 13.69
CA MET A 173 -28.61 3.39 13.79
C MET A 173 -28.78 2.00 14.40
#